data_AF-Q1GBN1-F1
#
_entry.id   AF-Q1GBN1-F1
#
_cell.length_a   1.000
_cell.length_b   1.000
_cell.length_c   1.000
_cell.angle_alpha   90.00
_cell.angle_beta   90.00
_cell.angle_gamma   90.00
#
_symmetry.space_group_name_H-M   'P 1'
#
loop_
_entity.id
_entity.type
_entity.pdbx_description
1 polymer ?
#
loop_
_entity_poly.entity_id
_entity_poly.type
_entity_poly.pdbx_seq_one_letter_code
_entity_poly.pdbx_strand_id
1 'polypeptide(L)'
;MNLDKINYYGVSRADYQACQEQIDRHATTYLVFVVLVAVLLTDKFWTTGAFYLAMLLVFSFCSYYFKGPIMWELDSFNGLTFTLVALALNYIVQRERIASFLLFNKYKENQRELRVQANFDYLSGVILRSTFMDLSQKAIEQPECTDFFIGLVDIDYFKQINDNYGRRMGDLAIQRLSQCLEKGLEVDYRDLADFVEKFDPAKDNVLARLGSDEFVFACHCPSEAACLEKMQGLQAAFAKEEIALDGQRLS
;
A
#
# COMPACT_ATOMS: atom_id res chain seq x y z
N MET A 1 20.59 -34.80 -70.40
CA MET A 1 19.16 -34.97 -70.06
C MET A 1 18.92 -34.14 -68.81
N ASN A 2 18.24 -33.01 -68.96
CA ASN A 2 18.14 -31.95 -67.96
C ASN A 2 17.09 -32.38 -66.90
N LEU A 3 17.52 -32.66 -65.67
CA LEU A 3 16.66 -33.19 -64.59
C LEU A 3 15.84 -32.10 -63.87
N ASP A 4 15.87 -30.85 -64.34
CA ASP A 4 15.24 -29.69 -63.69
C ASP A 4 13.73 -29.50 -63.97
N LYS A 5 13.07 -30.45 -64.64
CA LYS A 5 11.63 -30.37 -64.94
C LYS A 5 10.84 -31.53 -64.34
N ILE A 6 10.95 -31.73 -63.03
CA ILE A 6 9.95 -32.55 -62.32
C ILE A 6 8.88 -31.59 -61.80
N ASN A 7 7.85 -31.40 -62.64
CA ASN A 7 6.61 -30.70 -62.31
C ASN A 7 5.81 -31.55 -61.32
N TYR A 8 5.98 -31.31 -60.02
CA TYR A 8 4.96 -31.73 -59.06
C TYR A 8 3.81 -30.71 -59.13
N TYR A 9 2.63 -31.17 -59.57
CA TYR A 9 1.40 -30.36 -59.64
C TYR A 9 1.45 -29.06 -60.48
N GLY A 10 2.35 -28.98 -61.47
CA GLY A 10 2.41 -27.83 -62.40
C GLY A 10 3.11 -26.59 -61.86
N VAL A 11 3.87 -26.70 -60.77
CA VAL A 11 4.62 -25.60 -60.14
C VAL A 11 6.12 -25.87 -60.26
N SER A 12 6.93 -24.84 -60.57
CA SER A 12 8.39 -25.01 -60.67
C SER A 12 9.00 -25.32 -59.29
N ARG A 13 10.12 -26.06 -59.26
CA ARG A 13 10.81 -26.40 -58.01
C ARG A 13 11.22 -25.16 -57.19
N ALA A 14 11.57 -24.07 -57.88
CA ALA A 14 11.90 -22.79 -57.24
C ALA A 14 10.67 -22.13 -56.61
N ASP A 15 9.52 -22.17 -57.28
CA ASP A 15 8.26 -21.63 -56.74
C ASP A 15 7.73 -22.46 -55.56
N TYR A 16 7.91 -23.79 -55.62
CA TYR A 16 7.59 -24.68 -54.50
C TYR A 16 8.49 -24.40 -53.28
N GLN A 17 9.80 -24.25 -53.48
CA GLN A 17 10.74 -23.91 -52.41
C GLN A 17 10.48 -22.51 -51.82
N ALA A 18 10.17 -21.52 -52.65
CA ALA A 18 9.83 -20.17 -52.20
C ALA A 18 8.51 -20.16 -51.38
N CYS A 19 7.51 -20.92 -51.83
CA CYS A 19 6.25 -21.10 -51.09
C CYS A 19 6.49 -21.77 -49.74
N GLN A 20 7.36 -22.79 -49.70
CA GLN A 20 7.72 -23.52 -48.49
C GLN A 20 8.51 -22.66 -47.49
N GLU A 21 9.47 -21.85 -47.95
CA GLU A 21 10.18 -20.86 -47.12
C GLU A 21 9.27 -19.77 -46.55
N GLN A 22 8.25 -19.35 -47.31
CA GLN A 22 7.29 -18.36 -46.86
C GLN A 22 6.38 -18.94 -45.77
N ILE A 23 5.92 -20.18 -45.96
CA ILE A 23 5.14 -20.94 -44.99
C ILE A 23 5.93 -21.20 -43.69
N ASP A 24 7.23 -21.48 -43.77
CA ASP A 24 8.07 -21.70 -42.58
C ASP A 24 8.37 -20.40 -41.82
N ARG A 25 8.53 -19.26 -42.50
CA ARG A 25 8.64 -17.94 -41.84
C ARG A 25 7.40 -17.61 -40.98
N HIS A 26 6.21 -18.01 -41.42
CA HIS A 26 4.98 -17.81 -40.65
C HIS A 26 4.95 -18.66 -39.37
N ALA A 27 5.50 -19.87 -39.39
CA ALA A 27 5.61 -20.71 -38.19
C ALA A 27 6.59 -20.12 -37.15
N THR A 28 7.74 -19.59 -37.58
CA THR A 28 8.69 -18.93 -36.68
C THR A 28 8.09 -17.66 -36.05
N THR A 29 7.29 -16.92 -36.82
CA THR A 29 6.59 -15.71 -36.31
C THR A 29 5.59 -16.06 -35.22
N TYR A 30 4.86 -17.16 -35.36
CA TYR A 30 3.97 -17.69 -34.33
C TYR A 30 4.72 -18.05 -33.05
N LEU A 31 5.88 -18.72 -33.16
CA LEU A 31 6.69 -19.10 -32.00
C LEU A 31 7.20 -17.89 -31.20
N VAL A 32 7.63 -16.84 -31.88
CA VAL A 32 8.03 -15.58 -31.23
C VAL A 32 6.83 -14.91 -30.53
N PHE A 33 5.65 -14.96 -31.16
CA PHE A 33 4.44 -14.38 -30.58
C PHE A 33 3.98 -15.12 -29.32
N VAL A 34 4.08 -16.47 -29.29
CA VAL A 34 3.78 -17.30 -28.11
C VAL A 34 4.63 -16.89 -26.90
N VAL A 35 5.94 -16.63 -27.11
CA VAL A 35 6.85 -16.19 -26.05
C VAL A 35 6.57 -14.76 -25.61
N LEU A 36 6.30 -13.83 -26.54
CA LEU A 36 5.94 -12.45 -26.21
C LEU A 36 4.65 -12.40 -25.39
N VAL A 37 3.64 -13.17 -25.80
CA VAL A 37 2.38 -13.27 -25.07
C VAL A 37 2.59 -13.87 -23.67
N ALA A 38 3.57 -14.75 -23.48
CA ALA A 38 3.87 -15.36 -22.17
C ALA A 38 4.36 -14.36 -21.14
N VAL A 39 5.08 -13.36 -21.62
CA VAL A 39 5.64 -12.29 -20.82
C VAL A 39 4.61 -11.17 -20.60
N LEU A 40 3.79 -10.88 -21.61
CA LEU A 40 2.87 -9.74 -21.60
C LEU A 40 1.49 -10.06 -21.02
N LEU A 41 0.90 -11.21 -21.34
CA LEU A 41 -0.39 -11.63 -20.79
C LEU A 41 -0.18 -12.35 -19.47
N THR A 42 -0.41 -11.59 -18.39
CA THR A 42 -0.36 -12.11 -17.03
C THR A 42 -1.78 -12.11 -16.46
N ASP A 43 -2.50 -13.19 -16.72
CA ASP A 43 -3.84 -13.44 -16.19
C ASP A 43 -3.79 -14.70 -15.29
N LYS A 44 -4.93 -15.14 -14.78
CA LYS A 44 -5.04 -16.36 -13.97
C LYS A 44 -4.38 -17.54 -14.71
N PHE A 45 -3.59 -18.33 -13.96
CA PHE A 45 -2.87 -19.49 -14.52
C PHE A 45 -3.73 -20.38 -15.43
N TRP A 46 -4.98 -20.63 -15.04
CA TRP A 46 -5.92 -21.44 -15.82
C TRP A 46 -6.37 -20.80 -17.13
N THR A 47 -6.58 -19.47 -17.17
CA THR A 47 -6.98 -18.77 -18.40
C THR A 47 -5.81 -18.68 -19.36
N THR A 48 -4.60 -18.41 -18.85
CA THR A 48 -3.36 -18.45 -19.62
C THR A 48 -3.07 -19.85 -20.17
N GLY A 49 -3.23 -20.90 -19.36
CA GLY A 49 -3.07 -22.29 -19.80
C GLY A 49 -4.06 -22.70 -20.90
N ALA A 50 -5.35 -22.34 -20.73
CA ALA A 50 -6.37 -22.60 -21.75
C ALA A 50 -6.09 -21.85 -23.06
N PHE A 51 -5.61 -20.61 -22.98
CA PHE A 51 -5.21 -19.82 -24.14
C PHE A 51 -4.06 -20.47 -24.92
N TYR A 52 -3.01 -20.93 -24.23
CA TYR A 52 -1.90 -21.64 -24.86
C TYR A 52 -2.32 -22.94 -25.53
N LEU A 53 -3.17 -23.72 -24.87
CA LEU A 53 -3.72 -24.95 -25.44
C LEU A 53 -4.53 -24.66 -26.71
N ALA A 54 -5.39 -23.63 -26.69
CA ALA A 54 -6.16 -23.23 -27.87
C ALA A 54 -5.23 -22.78 -29.02
N MET A 55 -4.19 -21.99 -28.73
CA MET A 55 -3.20 -21.59 -29.73
C MET A 55 -2.46 -22.80 -30.33
N LEU A 56 -2.09 -23.79 -29.51
CA LEU A 56 -1.40 -24.99 -29.98
C LEU A 56 -2.30 -25.84 -30.89
N LEU A 57 -3.57 -26.01 -30.53
CA LEU A 57 -4.55 -26.74 -31.33
C LEU A 57 -4.78 -26.08 -32.69
N VAL A 58 -4.95 -24.75 -32.71
CA VAL A 58 -5.11 -23.99 -33.96
C VAL A 58 -3.85 -24.10 -34.83
N PHE A 59 -2.66 -23.98 -34.23
CA PHE A 59 -1.40 -24.09 -34.96
C PHE A 59 -1.20 -25.48 -35.55
N SER A 60 -1.46 -26.53 -34.77
CA SER A 60 -1.37 -27.92 -35.21
C SER A 60 -2.38 -28.23 -36.34
N PHE A 61 -3.62 -27.75 -36.21
CA PHE A 61 -4.64 -27.85 -37.27
C PHE A 61 -4.17 -27.17 -38.56
N CYS A 62 -3.75 -25.90 -38.48
CA CYS A 62 -3.27 -25.17 -39.65
C CYS A 62 -2.04 -25.85 -40.30
N SER A 63 -1.08 -26.33 -39.51
CA SER A 63 0.09 -27.00 -40.04
C SER A 63 -0.29 -28.27 -40.81
N TYR A 64 -1.24 -29.07 -40.29
CA TYR A 64 -1.72 -30.27 -40.99
C TYR A 64 -2.36 -29.96 -42.35
N TYR A 65 -3.26 -28.97 -42.40
CA TYR A 65 -4.01 -28.64 -43.62
C TYR A 65 -3.15 -27.95 -44.69
N PHE A 66 -2.23 -27.08 -44.29
CA PHE A 66 -1.46 -26.27 -45.24
C PHE A 66 -0.08 -26.85 -45.57
N LYS A 67 0.57 -27.58 -44.65
CA LYS A 67 1.92 -28.14 -44.85
C LYS A 67 1.96 -29.65 -45.07
N GLY A 68 0.84 -30.33 -44.78
CA GLY A 68 0.74 -31.79 -44.88
C GLY A 68 1.31 -32.54 -43.66
N PRO A 69 1.15 -33.88 -43.64
CA PRO A 69 1.34 -34.69 -42.42
C PRO A 69 2.79 -34.77 -41.94
N ILE A 70 3.76 -34.76 -42.85
CA ILE A 70 5.19 -34.89 -42.49
C ILE A 70 5.70 -33.65 -41.75
N MET A 71 5.34 -32.45 -42.23
CA MET A 71 5.74 -31.20 -41.58
C MET A 71 4.94 -30.94 -40.30
N TRP A 72 3.71 -31.44 -40.24
CA TRP A 72 2.84 -31.33 -39.06
C TRP A 72 3.43 -31.99 -37.80
N GLU A 73 4.07 -33.15 -37.92
CA GLU A 73 4.70 -33.81 -36.78
C GLU A 73 5.82 -32.95 -36.17
N LEU A 74 6.68 -32.38 -37.02
CA LEU A 74 7.79 -31.53 -36.60
C LEU A 74 7.29 -30.21 -35.99
N ASP A 75 6.33 -29.56 -36.64
CA ASP A 75 5.71 -28.33 -36.14
C ASP A 75 5.00 -28.57 -34.80
N SER A 76 4.28 -29.67 -34.65
CA SER A 76 3.56 -29.99 -33.40
C SER A 76 4.53 -30.26 -32.25
N PHE A 77 5.66 -30.94 -32.50
CA PHE A 77 6.71 -31.13 -31.49
C PHE A 77 7.35 -29.81 -31.05
N ASN A 78 7.67 -28.93 -32.01
CA ASN A 78 8.20 -27.60 -31.73
C ASN A 78 7.17 -26.77 -30.94
N GLY A 79 5.92 -26.72 -31.40
CA GLY A 79 4.83 -26.00 -30.73
C GLY A 79 4.63 -26.44 -29.28
N LEU A 80 4.65 -27.74 -29.01
CA LEU A 80 4.59 -28.29 -27.65
C LEU A 80 5.77 -27.82 -26.80
N THR A 81 7.00 -27.90 -27.34
CA THR A 81 8.22 -27.51 -26.63
C THR A 81 8.19 -26.02 -26.25
N PHE A 82 7.85 -25.14 -27.20
CA PHE A 82 7.74 -23.71 -26.94
C PHE A 82 6.59 -23.36 -25.99
N THR A 83 5.48 -24.10 -26.04
CA THR A 83 4.36 -23.91 -25.09
C THR A 83 4.78 -24.29 -23.67
N LEU A 84 5.51 -25.39 -23.48
CA LEU A 84 6.03 -25.78 -22.17
C LEU A 84 7.01 -24.74 -21.61
N VAL A 85 7.92 -24.24 -22.46
CA VAL A 85 8.84 -23.16 -22.08
C VAL A 85 8.08 -21.90 -21.71
N ALA A 86 7.08 -21.51 -22.51
CA ALA A 86 6.24 -20.35 -22.25
C ALA A 86 5.48 -20.47 -20.92
N LEU A 87 4.90 -21.63 -20.62
CA LEU A 87 4.21 -21.88 -19.34
C LEU A 87 5.18 -21.83 -18.15
N ALA A 88 6.38 -22.40 -18.28
CA ALA A 88 7.40 -22.34 -17.24
C ALA A 88 7.86 -20.90 -16.97
N LEU A 89 8.13 -20.12 -18.03
CA LEU A 89 8.49 -18.71 -17.91
C LEU A 89 7.35 -17.89 -17.28
N ASN A 90 6.11 -18.11 -17.72
CA ASN A 90 4.94 -17.44 -17.16
C ASN A 90 4.79 -17.74 -15.67
N TYR A 91 4.95 -19.00 -15.24
CA TYR A 91 4.92 -19.38 -13.83
C TYR A 91 6.01 -18.67 -13.01
N ILE A 92 7.25 -18.62 -13.50
CA ILE A 92 8.35 -17.92 -12.82
C ILE A 92 8.03 -16.42 -12.68
N VAL A 93 7.60 -15.77 -13.76
CA VAL A 93 7.25 -14.34 -13.76
C VAL A 93 6.08 -14.06 -12.81
N GLN A 94 5.04 -14.88 -12.80
CA GLN A 94 3.91 -14.73 -11.89
C GLN A 94 4.34 -14.87 -10.43
N ARG A 95 5.16 -15.87 -10.12
CA ARG A 95 5.68 -16.09 -8.77
C ARG A 95 6.47 -14.88 -8.26
N GLU A 96 7.39 -14.35 -9.06
CA GLU A 96 8.20 -13.19 -8.68
C GLU A 96 7.35 -11.93 -8.49
N ARG A 97 6.32 -11.72 -9.32
CA ARG A 97 5.39 -10.58 -9.17
C ARG A 97 4.55 -10.67 -7.91
N ILE A 98 3.99 -11.84 -7.59
CA ILE A 98 3.21 -12.04 -6.36
C ILE A 98 4.10 -11.81 -5.15
N ALA A 99 5.30 -12.37 -5.14
CA ALA A 99 6.28 -12.16 -4.08
C ALA A 99 6.63 -10.67 -3.92
N SER A 100 6.88 -9.97 -5.03
CA SER A 100 7.16 -8.53 -5.05
C SER A 100 5.99 -7.70 -4.52
N PHE A 101 4.76 -8.03 -4.91
CA PHE A 101 3.55 -7.36 -4.44
C PHE A 101 3.35 -7.54 -2.93
N LEU A 102 3.51 -8.77 -2.43
CA LEU A 102 3.43 -9.06 -0.99
C LEU A 102 4.51 -8.33 -0.20
N LEU A 103 5.75 -8.35 -0.71
CA LEU A 103 6.88 -7.65 -0.10
C LEU A 103 6.64 -6.13 -0.07
N PHE A 104 6.12 -5.57 -1.16
CA PHE A 104 5.79 -4.15 -1.26
C PHE A 104 4.69 -3.73 -0.27
N ASN A 105 3.63 -4.53 -0.14
CA ASN A 105 2.58 -4.25 0.84
C ASN A 105 3.10 -4.35 2.27
N LYS A 106 3.90 -5.38 2.59
CA LYS A 106 4.53 -5.52 3.90
C LYS A 106 5.49 -4.36 4.20
N TYR A 107 6.25 -3.91 3.20
CA TYR A 107 7.11 -2.74 3.35
C TYR A 107 6.28 -1.49 3.67
N LYS A 108 5.16 -1.27 2.97
CA LYS A 108 4.26 -0.14 3.25
C LYS A 108 3.66 -0.20 4.66
N GLU A 109 3.22 -1.37 5.10
CA GLU A 109 2.67 -1.58 6.44
C GLU A 109 3.71 -1.30 7.52
N ASN A 110 4.93 -1.85 7.40
CA ASN A 110 6.02 -1.58 8.32
C ASN A 110 6.38 -0.08 8.37
N GLN A 111 6.38 0.60 7.22
CA GLN A 111 6.62 2.06 7.18
C GLN A 111 5.50 2.83 7.91
N ARG A 112 4.25 2.40 7.74
CA ARG A 112 3.09 2.96 8.46
C ARG A 112 3.27 2.80 9.97
N GLU A 113 3.63 1.61 10.44
CA GLU A 113 3.86 1.33 11.86
C GLU A 113 5.01 2.14 12.45
N LEU A 114 6.15 2.21 11.74
CA LEU A 114 7.31 2.99 12.16
C LEU A 114 6.96 4.48 12.29
N ARG A 115 6.18 5.03 11.35
CA ARG A 115 5.70 6.42 11.42
C ARG A 115 4.82 6.64 12.64
N VAL A 116 3.91 5.72 12.95
CA VAL A 116 3.06 5.84 14.14
C VAL A 116 3.92 5.79 15.41
N GLN A 117 4.82 4.81 15.53
CA GLN A 117 5.69 4.67 16.71
C GLN A 117 6.65 5.86 16.90
N ALA A 118 7.13 6.45 15.81
CA ALA A 118 8.04 7.59 15.88
C ALA A 118 7.34 8.90 16.25
N ASN A 119 6.02 9.00 16.02
CA ASN A 119 5.28 10.24 16.17
C ASN A 119 4.22 10.25 17.27
N PHE A 120 3.79 9.09 17.78
CA PHE A 120 2.66 8.99 18.70
C PHE A 120 3.04 8.26 19.98
N ASP A 121 2.47 8.73 21.09
CA ASP A 121 2.57 8.06 22.38
C ASP A 121 1.58 6.90 22.44
N TYR A 122 2.09 5.69 22.73
CA TYR A 122 1.28 4.46 22.72
C TYR A 122 0.19 4.43 23.79
N LEU A 123 0.37 5.16 24.90
CA LEU A 123 -0.55 5.13 26.03
C LEU A 123 -1.68 6.13 25.84
N SER A 124 -1.35 7.39 25.52
CA SER A 124 -2.33 8.46 25.34
C SER A 124 -2.96 8.52 23.94
N GLY A 125 -2.28 8.01 22.91
CA GLY A 125 -2.76 8.05 21.52
C GLY A 125 -2.48 9.37 20.77
N VAL A 126 -2.04 10.41 21.48
CA VAL A 126 -1.65 11.71 20.91
C VAL A 126 -0.20 11.74 20.44
N ILE A 127 0.21 12.80 19.74
CA ILE A 127 1.59 12.90 19.22
C ILE A 127 2.62 13.06 20.35
N LEU A 128 3.86 12.66 20.08
CA LEU A 128 5.00 12.84 20.96
C LEU A 128 5.47 14.29 20.98
N ARG A 129 6.16 14.68 22.06
CA ARG A 129 6.83 15.98 22.19
C ARG A 129 7.67 16.36 20.98
N SER A 130 8.48 15.44 20.44
CA SER A 130 9.33 15.72 19.27
C SER A 130 8.50 16.17 18.08
N THR A 131 7.43 15.44 17.78
CA THR A 131 6.51 15.74 16.68
C THR A 131 5.79 17.06 16.90
N PHE A 132 5.38 17.36 18.13
CA PHE A 132 4.77 18.66 18.46
C PHE A 132 5.70 19.82 18.14
N MET A 133 6.97 19.75 18.56
CA MET A 133 7.94 20.79 18.28
C MET A 133 8.12 21.02 16.77
N ASP A 134 8.20 19.93 16.00
CA ASP A 134 8.33 20.01 14.53
C ASP A 134 7.10 20.65 13.87
N LEU A 135 5.89 20.31 14.31
CA LEU A 135 4.65 20.86 13.76
C LEU A 135 4.43 22.31 14.19
N SER A 136 4.68 22.64 15.45
CA SER A 136 4.57 24.02 15.94
C SER A 136 5.60 24.94 15.29
N GLN A 137 6.82 24.47 15.03
CA GLN A 137 7.82 25.26 14.30
C GLN A 137 7.33 25.62 12.90
N LYS A 138 6.70 24.68 12.18
CA LYS A 138 6.08 24.96 10.87
C LYS A 138 4.99 26.02 10.95
N ALA A 139 4.18 26.01 12.02
CA ALA A 139 3.13 27.01 12.23
C ALA A 139 3.73 28.40 12.51
N ILE A 140 4.74 28.48 13.38
CA ILE A 140 5.41 29.74 13.73
C ILE A 140 6.11 30.38 12.54
N GLU A 141 6.66 29.57 11.62
CA GLU A 141 7.31 30.06 10.40
C GLU A 141 6.33 30.56 9.34
N GLN A 142 5.01 30.34 9.50
CA GLN A 142 3.98 30.82 8.59
C GLN A 142 3.44 32.20 9.03
N PRO A 143 3.69 33.28 8.26
CA PRO A 143 3.27 34.63 8.64
C PRO A 143 1.75 34.83 8.75
N GLU A 144 0.97 33.96 8.11
CA GLU A 144 -0.49 34.01 8.09
C GLU A 144 -1.11 33.40 9.37
N CYS A 145 -0.33 32.61 10.11
CA CYS A 145 -0.75 31.95 11.34
C CYS A 145 -0.61 32.92 12.53
N THR A 146 -1.61 33.80 12.71
CA THR A 146 -1.58 34.89 13.72
C THR A 146 -2.40 34.59 14.97
N ASP A 147 -3.18 33.52 14.95
CA ASP A 147 -4.17 33.16 15.96
C ASP A 147 -3.84 31.84 16.68
N PHE A 148 -2.58 31.43 16.66
CA PHE A 148 -2.10 30.15 17.19
C PHE A 148 -1.63 30.27 18.64
N PHE A 149 -2.38 29.68 19.57
CA PHE A 149 -2.09 29.70 21.01
C PHE A 149 -1.53 28.37 21.46
N ILE A 150 -0.47 28.40 22.28
CA ILE A 150 0.12 27.20 22.89
C ILE A 150 -0.23 27.18 24.36
N GLY A 151 -0.70 26.04 24.86
CA GLY A 151 -1.02 25.83 26.27
C GLY A 151 -0.47 24.52 26.81
N LEU A 152 -0.23 24.51 28.11
CA LEU A 152 0.29 23.37 28.88
C LEU A 152 -0.81 22.87 29.82
N VAL A 153 -0.91 21.56 29.96
CA VAL A 153 -1.86 20.88 30.84
C VAL A 153 -1.08 19.89 31.69
N ASP A 154 -1.30 19.91 33.00
CA ASP A 154 -0.69 18.98 33.95
C ASP A 154 -1.78 18.29 34.77
N ILE A 155 -1.58 17.02 35.13
CA ILE A 155 -2.51 16.29 35.98
C ILE A 155 -2.14 16.52 37.45
N ASP A 156 -2.94 17.34 38.13
CA ASP A 156 -2.77 17.59 39.56
C ASP A 156 -2.70 16.29 40.38
N TYR A 157 -1.68 16.19 41.23
CA TYR A 157 -1.47 15.06 42.15
C TYR A 157 -1.35 13.68 41.49
N PHE A 158 -0.92 13.60 40.22
CA PHE A 158 -0.81 12.33 39.49
C PHE A 158 0.00 11.24 40.22
N LYS A 159 1.08 11.62 40.91
CA LYS A 159 1.85 10.68 41.74
C LYS A 159 1.00 10.03 42.83
N GLN A 160 0.12 10.79 43.49
CA GLN A 160 -0.76 10.26 44.52
C GLN A 160 -1.80 9.30 43.93
N ILE A 161 -2.27 9.55 42.70
CA ILE A 161 -3.15 8.62 41.99
C ILE A 161 -2.44 7.27 41.81
N ASN A 162 -1.19 7.29 41.32
CA ASN A 162 -0.40 6.09 41.15
C ASN A 162 -0.09 5.37 42.47
N ASP A 163 0.24 6.12 43.51
CA ASP A 163 0.58 5.56 44.82
C ASP A 163 -0.64 4.92 45.52
N ASN A 164 -1.84 5.51 45.36
CA ASN A 164 -3.06 5.05 46.04
C ASN A 164 -3.85 4.00 45.25
N TYR A 165 -3.91 4.10 43.92
CA TYR A 165 -4.76 3.27 43.05
C TYR A 165 -3.95 2.38 42.08
N GLY A 166 -2.62 2.53 42.09
CA GLY A 166 -1.71 1.78 41.23
C GLY A 166 -1.57 2.39 39.83
N ARG A 167 -0.49 2.00 39.15
CA ARG A 167 -0.11 2.53 37.82
C ARG A 167 -1.19 2.40 36.75
N ARG A 168 -1.97 1.30 36.77
CA ARG A 168 -3.06 1.08 35.80
C ARG A 168 -4.15 2.15 35.91
N MET A 169 -4.40 2.69 37.11
CA MET A 169 -5.34 3.79 37.29
C MET A 169 -4.78 5.11 36.75
N GLY A 170 -3.48 5.38 36.96
CA GLY A 170 -2.81 6.53 36.35
C GLY A 170 -2.81 6.46 34.83
N ASP A 171 -2.51 5.29 34.26
CA ASP A 171 -2.58 5.05 32.81
C ASP A 171 -3.98 5.33 32.25
N LEU A 172 -5.03 4.90 32.97
CA LEU A 172 -6.40 5.21 32.59
C LEU A 172 -6.70 6.71 32.69
N ALA A 173 -6.21 7.40 33.73
CA ALA A 173 -6.40 8.84 33.87
C ALA A 173 -5.76 9.62 32.69
N ILE A 174 -4.55 9.23 32.27
CA ILE A 174 -3.87 9.76 31.08
C ILE A 174 -4.71 9.55 29.82
N GLN A 175 -5.24 8.33 29.62
CA GLN A 175 -6.08 8.00 28.46
C GLN A 175 -7.35 8.85 28.42
N ARG A 176 -8.00 9.04 29.58
CA ARG A 176 -9.23 9.83 29.68
C ARG A 176 -8.98 11.32 29.47
N LEU A 177 -7.89 11.85 30.02
CA LEU A 177 -7.51 13.23 29.78
C LEU A 177 -7.22 13.46 28.30
N SER A 178 -6.44 12.57 27.69
CA SER A 178 -6.13 12.61 26.26
C SER A 178 -7.39 12.69 25.40
N GLN A 179 -8.35 11.77 25.61
CA GLN A 179 -9.62 11.76 24.87
C GLN A 179 -10.46 13.03 25.10
N CYS A 180 -10.47 13.56 26.32
CA CYS A 180 -11.18 14.80 26.65
C CYS A 180 -10.56 16.00 25.91
N LEU A 181 -9.23 16.10 25.91
CA LEU A 181 -8.50 17.16 25.23
C LEU A 181 -8.65 17.05 23.71
N GLU A 182 -8.48 15.85 23.11
CA GLU A 182 -8.69 15.63 21.68
C GLU A 182 -10.07 16.12 21.23
N LYS A 183 -11.11 15.74 21.96
CA LYS A 183 -12.49 16.12 21.65
C LYS A 183 -12.73 17.62 21.78
N GLY A 184 -12.27 18.25 22.86
CA GLY A 184 -12.53 19.67 23.08
C GLY A 184 -11.61 20.61 22.31
N LEU A 185 -10.44 20.13 21.88
CA LEU A 185 -9.55 20.83 20.95
C LEU A 185 -9.87 20.56 19.48
N GLU A 186 -10.79 19.64 19.19
CA GLU A 186 -11.18 19.22 17.84
C GLU A 186 -9.99 18.66 17.04
N VAL A 187 -9.15 17.88 17.71
CA VAL A 187 -7.99 17.24 17.10
C VAL A 187 -8.38 15.84 16.63
N ASP A 188 -8.10 15.53 15.37
CA ASP A 188 -8.49 14.27 14.75
C ASP A 188 -7.28 13.47 14.25
N TYR A 189 -6.89 12.46 15.03
CA TYR A 189 -5.81 11.54 14.69
C TYR A 189 -6.29 10.29 13.91
N ARG A 190 -7.46 10.30 13.25
CA ARG A 190 -8.04 9.13 12.56
C ARG A 190 -7.10 8.40 11.59
N ASP A 191 -6.13 9.09 10.98
CA ASP A 191 -5.07 8.47 10.19
C ASP A 191 -3.68 8.85 10.71
N LEU A 192 -3.35 8.32 11.90
CA LEU A 192 -2.09 8.53 12.63
C LEU A 192 -0.85 8.56 11.71
N ALA A 193 -0.76 7.63 10.76
CA ALA A 193 0.44 7.46 9.93
C ALA A 193 0.67 8.60 8.92
N ASP A 194 -0.39 9.27 8.51
CA ASP A 194 -0.35 10.33 7.50
C ASP A 194 -0.57 11.72 8.11
N PHE A 195 -0.97 11.81 9.38
CA PHE A 195 -1.30 13.07 10.05
C PHE A 195 -0.18 14.11 9.89
N VAL A 196 1.06 13.73 10.18
CA VAL A 196 2.23 14.62 10.11
C VAL A 196 2.49 15.14 8.68
N GLU A 197 2.18 14.35 7.65
CA GLU A 197 2.33 14.74 6.25
C GLU A 197 1.18 15.63 5.75
N LYS A 198 -0.03 15.44 6.32
CA LYS A 198 -1.25 16.17 5.95
C LYS A 198 -1.53 17.40 6.80
N PHE A 199 -0.75 17.61 7.87
CA PHE A 199 -0.91 18.73 8.80
C PHE A 199 -0.88 20.08 8.07
N ASP A 200 -1.97 20.85 8.22
CA ASP A 200 -2.12 22.21 7.75
C ASP A 200 -1.96 23.18 8.94
N PRO A 201 -0.83 23.91 9.06
CA PRO A 201 -0.57 24.79 10.19
C PRO A 201 -1.50 25.99 10.31
N ALA A 202 -2.34 26.26 9.30
CA ALA A 202 -3.32 27.34 9.32
C ALA A 202 -4.71 26.91 9.80
N LYS A 203 -4.96 25.61 9.96
CA LYS A 203 -6.29 25.08 10.29
C LYS A 203 -6.27 24.03 11.39
N ASP A 204 -5.21 23.23 11.46
CA ASP A 204 -5.18 22.05 12.31
C ASP A 204 -4.68 22.41 13.71
N ASN A 205 -5.45 22.00 14.71
CA ASN A 205 -5.02 22.01 16.11
C ASN A 205 -4.14 20.78 16.38
N VAL A 206 -3.22 20.88 17.35
CA VAL A 206 -2.34 19.78 17.75
C VAL A 206 -2.37 19.60 19.26
N LEU A 207 -2.32 18.34 19.70
CA LEU A 207 -2.23 17.94 21.10
C LEU A 207 -1.13 16.91 21.25
N ALA A 208 -0.25 17.05 22.23
CA ALA A 208 0.88 16.19 22.41
C ALA A 208 1.12 15.85 23.86
N ARG A 209 1.76 14.71 24.07
CA ARG A 209 2.26 14.32 25.39
C ARG A 209 3.69 14.79 25.57
N LEU A 210 3.94 15.60 26.60
CA LEU A 210 5.26 16.12 26.93
C LEU A 210 6.05 15.17 27.85
N GLY A 211 5.36 14.57 28.82
CA GLY A 211 5.96 13.82 29.91
C GLY A 211 5.04 12.74 30.47
N SER A 212 5.24 12.41 31.76
CA SER A 212 4.44 11.39 32.45
C SER A 212 2.97 11.77 32.55
N ASP A 213 2.70 13.01 32.94
CA ASP A 213 1.42 13.60 33.31
C ASP A 213 1.16 14.95 32.60
N GLU A 214 2.16 15.43 31.86
CA GLU A 214 2.11 16.70 31.15
C GLU A 214 1.70 16.52 29.68
N PHE A 215 0.80 17.39 29.24
CA PHE A 215 0.38 17.55 27.86
C PHE A 215 0.63 18.99 27.40
N VAL A 216 0.82 19.15 26.10
CA VAL A 216 0.89 20.45 25.44
C VAL A 216 -0.06 20.44 24.26
N PHE A 217 -0.71 21.55 24.00
CA PHE A 217 -1.49 21.70 22.80
C PHE A 217 -1.18 23.03 22.12
N ALA A 218 -1.52 23.10 20.84
CA ALA A 218 -1.62 24.34 20.13
C ALA A 218 -2.95 24.39 19.37
N CYS A 219 -3.65 25.50 19.48
CA CYS A 219 -4.94 25.66 18.82
C CYS A 219 -5.15 27.07 18.28
N HIS A 220 -5.91 27.15 17.19
CA HIS A 220 -6.36 28.40 16.61
C HIS A 220 -7.49 29.00 17.44
N CYS A 221 -7.32 30.24 17.91
CA CYS A 221 -8.32 30.98 18.67
C CYS A 221 -8.35 32.45 18.22
N PRO A 222 -9.53 33.03 17.95
CA PRO A 222 -9.64 34.40 17.43
C PRO A 222 -9.18 35.47 18.42
N SER A 223 -9.08 35.14 19.71
CA SER A 223 -8.60 36.04 20.76
C SER A 223 -8.13 35.24 21.98
N GLU A 224 -7.34 35.89 22.83
CA GLU A 224 -6.93 35.34 24.13
C GLU A 224 -8.14 34.97 25.00
N ALA A 225 -9.19 35.80 25.01
CA ALA A 225 -10.42 35.53 25.76
C ALA A 225 -11.12 34.25 25.30
N ALA A 226 -11.18 34.01 23.99
CA ALA A 226 -11.75 32.78 23.43
C ALA A 226 -10.90 31.54 23.79
N CYS A 227 -9.58 31.68 23.80
CA CYS A 227 -8.69 30.62 24.25
C CYS A 227 -8.93 30.28 25.74
N LEU A 228 -9.04 31.29 26.59
CA LEU A 228 -9.33 31.10 28.02
C LEU A 228 -10.69 30.44 28.27
N GLU A 229 -11.73 30.85 27.54
CA GLU A 229 -13.06 30.21 27.61
C GLU A 229 -12.98 28.73 27.20
N LYS A 230 -12.26 28.43 26.12
CA LYS A 230 -12.03 27.05 25.67
C LYS A 230 -11.31 26.21 26.74
N MET A 231 -10.30 26.77 27.40
CA MET A 231 -9.58 26.10 28.49
C MET A 231 -10.45 25.84 29.71
N GLN A 232 -11.26 26.81 30.11
CA GLN A 232 -12.23 26.63 31.20
C GLN A 232 -13.27 25.55 30.84
N GLY A 233 -13.71 25.52 29.58
CA GLY A 233 -14.59 24.48 29.06
C GLY A 233 -13.96 23.08 29.14
N LEU A 234 -12.69 22.93 28.73
CA LEU A 234 -11.94 21.68 28.83
C LEU A 234 -11.77 21.22 30.28
N GLN A 235 -11.40 22.14 31.19
CA GLN A 235 -11.26 21.84 32.61
C GLN A 235 -12.59 21.37 33.21
N ALA A 236 -13.68 22.07 32.90
CA ALA A 236 -15.02 21.70 33.38
C ALA A 236 -15.54 20.40 32.75
N ALA A 237 -15.14 20.08 31.53
CA ALA A 237 -15.46 18.81 30.88
C ALA A 237 -14.72 17.65 31.55
N PHE A 238 -13.42 17.79 31.78
CA PHE A 238 -12.61 16.76 32.42
C PHE A 238 -13.01 16.55 33.89
N ALA A 239 -13.38 17.60 34.62
CA ALA A 239 -13.86 17.49 36.00
C ALA A 239 -15.16 16.67 36.13
N LYS A 240 -15.89 16.42 35.03
CA LYS A 240 -17.09 15.58 34.99
C LYS A 240 -16.81 14.15 34.55
N GLU A 241 -15.62 13.85 34.05
CA GLU A 241 -15.25 12.51 33.61
C GLU A 241 -15.13 11.58 34.82
N GLU A 242 -15.84 10.45 34.77
CA GLU A 242 -15.73 9.42 35.79
C GLU A 242 -14.61 8.45 35.43
N ILE A 243 -13.50 8.51 36.19
CA ILE A 243 -12.39 7.57 36.01
C ILE A 243 -12.54 6.44 37.03
N ALA A 244 -12.95 5.26 36.55
CA ALA A 244 -13.12 4.07 37.37
C ALA A 244 -12.47 2.84 36.73
N LEU A 245 -11.79 2.03 37.55
CA LEU A 245 -11.12 0.80 37.16
C LEU A 245 -11.25 -0.23 38.27
N ASP A 246 -11.60 -1.48 37.93
CA ASP A 246 -11.64 -2.63 38.85
C ASP A 246 -12.43 -2.35 40.16
N GLY A 247 -13.51 -1.56 40.09
CA GLY A 247 -14.37 -1.21 41.23
C GLY A 247 -13.88 -0.04 42.09
N GLN A 248 -12.70 0.53 41.79
CA GLN A 248 -12.20 1.77 42.38
C GLN A 248 -12.55 2.96 41.49
N ARG A 249 -12.82 4.12 42.11
CA ARG A 249 -13.20 5.35 41.41
C ARG A 249 -12.37 6.51 41.94
N LEU A 250 -11.82 7.31 41.03
CA LEU A 250 -11.22 8.59 41.35
C LEU A 250 -12.35 9.60 41.60
N SER A 251 -12.32 10.20 42.80
CA SER A 251 -13.25 11.25 43.22
C SER A 251 -12.64 12.63 43.02
#